data_AF-A0A959UVW0-F1
#
_entry.id   AF-A0A959UVW0-F1
#
_cell.length_a   1.000
_cell.length_b   1.000
_cell.length_c   1.000
_cell.angle_alpha   90.00
_cell.angle_beta   90.00
_cell.angle_gamma   90.00
#
_symmetry.space_group_name_H-M   'P 1'
#
loop_
_entity.id
_entity.type
_entity.pdbx_description
1 polymer ?
#
loop_
_entity_poly.entity_id
_entity_poly.type
_entity_poly.pdbx_seq_one_letter_code
_entity_poly.pdbx_strand_id
1 'polypeptide(L)'
;ATTALTELDDPFIKVVDRENIDRILEEQRLGLSGVVDEATAVQVGNLMGAQAVLMGNVIDYREEPGQLQRSTKTGFESYRVRQLNSETGKYYYETKYKPVKYAEYYRQDRVSVSFSYKLVSLETGEVLLSRIVEDSSTDHIYYADYQGNRENLFPERNGLVNTARNARSELAGLLSASREMKPISVISNDLLRKTSNTVAEAVRQDLASKLP
;
A
#
# COMPACT_ATOMS: atom_id res chain seq x y z
N ALA A 1 3.32 -8.14 13.62
CA ALA A 1 1.85 -8.01 13.53
C ALA A 1 1.20 -8.12 14.91
N THR A 2 1.60 -9.09 15.74
CA THR A 2 1.12 -9.26 17.13
C THR A 2 1.36 -8.04 18.03
N THR A 3 2.42 -7.27 17.77
CA THR A 3 2.82 -6.11 18.58
C THR A 3 1.71 -5.07 18.78
N ALA A 4 0.86 -4.79 17.78
CA ALA A 4 -0.20 -3.78 17.92
C ALA A 4 -1.31 -4.22 18.91
N LEU A 5 -1.56 -5.54 19.02
CA LEU A 5 -2.50 -6.10 19.99
C LEU A 5 -1.88 -6.21 21.38
N THR A 6 -0.56 -6.38 21.47
CA THR A 6 0.19 -6.43 22.74
C THR A 6 0.44 -5.02 23.31
N GLU A 7 0.64 -4.02 22.45
CA GLU A 7 0.82 -2.60 22.81
C GLU A 7 -0.47 -1.90 23.25
N LEU A 8 -1.63 -2.56 23.12
CA LEU A 8 -2.89 -2.05 23.63
C LEU A 8 -2.91 -1.90 25.16
N ASP A 9 -1.94 -2.49 25.88
CA ASP A 9 -1.70 -2.39 27.35
C ASP A 9 -3.00 -2.34 28.17
N ASP A 10 -3.98 -3.13 27.74
CA ASP A 10 -5.32 -3.16 28.31
C ASP A 10 -5.32 -4.20 29.44
N PRO A 11 -5.63 -3.80 30.69
CA PRO A 11 -5.61 -4.70 31.85
C PRO A 11 -6.59 -5.88 31.74
N PHE A 12 -7.52 -5.85 30.79
CA PHE A 12 -8.52 -6.88 30.52
C PHE A 12 -8.17 -7.78 29.32
N ILE A 13 -7.15 -7.43 28.51
CA ILE A 13 -6.72 -8.21 27.35
C ILE A 13 -5.37 -8.85 27.64
N LYS A 14 -5.36 -10.18 27.76
CA LYS A 14 -4.12 -10.96 27.86
C LYS A 14 -3.81 -11.62 26.53
N VAL A 15 -2.79 -11.13 25.84
CA VAL A 15 -2.28 -11.75 24.60
C VAL A 15 -1.42 -12.96 24.95
N VAL A 16 -1.69 -14.10 24.31
CA VAL A 16 -0.95 -15.34 24.51
C VAL A 16 -0.40 -15.78 23.16
N ASP A 17 0.92 -15.79 23.03
CA ASP A 17 1.57 -16.28 21.82
C ASP A 17 1.40 -17.79 21.64
N ARG A 18 1.44 -18.23 20.39
CA ARG A 18 1.23 -19.63 19.99
C ARG A 18 2.19 -20.60 20.68
N GLU A 19 3.46 -20.24 20.83
CA GLU A 19 4.46 -21.04 21.56
C GLU A 19 4.08 -21.24 23.04
N ASN A 20 3.41 -20.26 23.65
CA ASN A 20 2.90 -20.39 25.02
C ASN A 20 1.68 -21.30 25.08
N ILE A 21 0.82 -21.29 24.06
CA ILE A 21 -0.31 -22.22 23.92
C ILE A 21 0.22 -23.66 23.83
N ASP A 22 1.18 -23.91 22.93
CA ASP A 22 1.77 -25.23 22.73
C ASP A 22 2.41 -25.75 24.02
N ARG A 23 3.12 -24.90 24.78
CA ARG A 23 3.68 -25.26 26.09
C ARG A 23 2.62 -25.61 27.14
N ILE A 24 1.52 -24.85 27.21
CA ILE A 24 0.39 -25.14 28.12
C ILE A 24 -0.26 -26.49 27.77
N LEU A 25 -0.37 -26.80 26.48
CA LEU A 25 -0.92 -28.06 25.98
C LEU A 25 0.01 -29.25 26.22
N GLU A 26 1.33 -29.06 26.05
CA GLU A 26 2.35 -30.06 26.39
C GLU A 26 2.36 -30.39 27.88
N GLU A 27 2.26 -29.39 28.75
CA GLU A 27 2.16 -29.57 30.21
C GLU A 27 0.92 -30.38 30.62
N GLN A 28 -0.16 -30.34 29.82
CA GLN A 28 -1.38 -31.13 30.01
C GLN A 28 -1.42 -32.45 29.21
N ARG A 29 -0.31 -32.85 28.55
CA ARG A 29 -0.18 -34.08 27.73
C ARG A 29 -1.22 -34.20 26.60
N LEU A 30 -1.66 -33.09 26.01
CA LEU A 30 -2.53 -33.11 24.84
C LEU A 30 -1.70 -33.01 23.57
N GLY A 31 -1.41 -34.16 22.96
CA GLY A 31 -0.73 -34.23 21.68
C GLY A 31 -1.69 -33.92 20.54
N LEU A 32 -1.79 -32.66 20.13
CA LEU A 32 -2.53 -32.28 18.92
C LEU A 32 -1.71 -31.32 18.07
N SER A 33 -1.62 -31.68 16.79
CA SER A 33 -0.82 -31.05 15.74
C SER A 33 -0.99 -29.54 15.69
N GLY A 34 0.07 -28.82 15.30
CA GLY A 34 0.15 -27.36 15.15
C GLY A 34 -0.83 -26.72 14.17
N VAL A 35 -2.12 -26.88 14.43
CA VAL A 35 -3.27 -26.12 13.95
C VAL A 35 -4.08 -25.89 15.22
N VAL A 36 -3.95 -24.71 15.82
CA VAL A 36 -4.80 -24.36 16.97
C VAL A 36 -6.22 -24.23 16.42
N ASP A 37 -7.03 -25.25 16.63
CA ASP A 37 -8.45 -25.19 16.29
C ASP A 37 -9.23 -24.38 17.34
N GLU A 38 -10.44 -23.99 16.97
CA GLU A 38 -11.33 -23.20 17.83
C GLU A 38 -11.60 -23.89 19.18
N ALA A 39 -11.67 -25.23 19.19
CA ALA A 39 -11.86 -26.02 20.40
C ALA A 39 -10.64 -25.91 21.34
N THR A 40 -9.43 -25.97 20.80
CA THR A 40 -8.17 -25.84 21.55
C THR A 40 -8.05 -24.44 22.13
N ALA A 41 -8.36 -23.39 21.37
CA ALA A 41 -8.32 -22.01 21.85
C ALA A 41 -9.30 -21.76 23.00
N VAL A 42 -10.52 -22.30 22.90
CA VAL A 42 -11.53 -22.26 23.97
C VAL A 42 -11.06 -23.02 25.22
N GLN A 43 -10.47 -24.20 25.05
CA GLN A 43 -9.96 -25.00 26.17
C GLN A 43 -8.80 -24.30 26.90
N VAL A 44 -7.85 -23.73 26.16
CA VAL A 44 -6.73 -22.98 26.72
C VAL A 44 -7.22 -21.71 27.42
N GLY A 45 -8.16 -20.98 26.83
CA GLY A 45 -8.80 -19.83 27.48
C GLY A 45 -9.43 -20.18 28.82
N ASN A 46 -10.14 -21.32 28.89
CA ASN A 46 -10.76 -21.81 30.12
C ASN A 46 -9.72 -22.15 31.20
N LEU A 47 -8.62 -22.82 30.83
CA LEU A 47 -7.51 -23.12 31.73
C LEU A 47 -6.85 -21.85 32.29
N MET A 48 -6.85 -20.77 31.51
CA MET A 48 -6.30 -19.48 31.90
C MET A 48 -7.29 -18.60 32.69
N GLY A 49 -8.52 -19.07 32.92
CA GLY A 49 -9.57 -18.30 33.60
C GLY A 49 -10.07 -17.10 32.79
N ALA A 50 -9.93 -17.12 31.47
CA ALA A 50 -10.46 -16.08 30.60
C ALA A 50 -12.00 -16.12 30.56
N GLN A 51 -12.64 -14.98 30.38
CA GLN A 51 -14.10 -14.90 30.23
C GLN A 51 -14.54 -15.06 28.77
N ALA A 52 -13.67 -14.66 27.83
CA ALA A 52 -13.89 -14.77 26.40
C ALA A 52 -12.56 -15.00 25.68
N VAL A 53 -12.64 -15.56 24.47
CA VAL A 53 -11.48 -15.77 23.59
C VAL A 53 -11.70 -15.04 22.27
N LEU A 54 -10.74 -14.21 21.90
CA LEU A 54 -10.66 -13.55 20.60
C LEU A 54 -9.84 -14.45 19.65
N MET A 55 -10.44 -14.84 18.54
CA MET A 55 -9.78 -15.61 17.48
C MET A 55 -9.79 -14.81 16.19
N GLY A 56 -8.67 -14.80 15.48
CA GLY A 56 -8.54 -14.11 14.21
C GLY A 56 -7.91 -14.99 13.12
N ASN A 57 -8.33 -14.79 11.88
CA ASN A 57 -7.85 -15.54 10.71
C ASN A 57 -7.67 -14.59 9.53
N VAL A 58 -6.53 -14.69 8.84
CA VAL A 58 -6.38 -14.09 7.51
C VAL A 58 -7.23 -14.91 6.54
N ILE A 59 -8.27 -14.30 6.00
CA ILE A 59 -9.17 -14.92 5.01
C ILE A 59 -8.48 -14.95 3.66
N ASP A 60 -7.90 -13.81 3.28
CA ASP A 60 -7.34 -13.62 1.96
C ASP A 60 -6.17 -12.65 2.01
N TYR A 61 -5.20 -12.88 1.13
CA TYR A 61 -4.04 -12.05 0.94
C TYR A 61 -3.66 -12.10 -0.53
N ARG A 62 -3.70 -10.96 -1.22
CA ARG A 62 -3.40 -10.88 -2.64
C ARG A 62 -2.33 -9.84 -2.89
N GLU A 63 -1.33 -10.27 -3.64
CA GLU A 63 -0.38 -9.39 -4.30
C GLU A 63 -0.76 -9.29 -5.77
N GLU A 64 -1.11 -8.09 -6.21
CA GLU A 64 -1.53 -7.78 -7.56
C GLU A 64 -0.47 -6.86 -8.20
N PRO A 65 0.65 -7.42 -8.71
CA PRO A 65 1.63 -6.64 -9.42
C PRO A 65 1.05 -6.14 -10.75
N GLY A 66 1.12 -4.84 -10.98
CA GLY A 66 0.71 -4.24 -12.24
C GLY A 66 1.72 -4.50 -13.34
N GLN A 67 1.28 -4.36 -14.58
CA GLN A 67 2.17 -4.37 -15.74
C GLN A 67 2.63 -2.95 -16.06
N LEU A 68 3.88 -2.82 -16.51
CA LEU A 68 4.40 -1.55 -16.99
C LEU A 68 3.74 -1.18 -18.32
N GLN A 69 2.85 -0.20 -18.29
CA GLN A 69 2.16 0.34 -19.45
C GLN A 69 3.02 1.43 -20.09
N ARG A 70 3.21 1.35 -21.40
CA ARG A 70 3.94 2.35 -22.19
C ARG A 70 2.98 3.11 -23.09
N SER A 71 2.93 4.42 -22.95
CA SER A 71 2.23 5.33 -23.87
C SER A 71 3.23 6.15 -24.66
N THR A 72 2.96 6.39 -25.96
CA THR A 72 3.77 7.31 -26.77
C THR A 72 3.05 8.64 -26.86
N LYS A 73 3.73 9.72 -26.49
CA LYS A 73 3.22 11.09 -26.54
C LYS A 73 3.94 11.91 -27.59
N THR A 74 3.22 12.86 -28.16
CA THR A 74 3.79 13.91 -29.00
C THR A 74 4.27 15.05 -28.12
N GLY A 75 5.45 15.57 -28.43
CA GLY A 75 5.99 16.78 -27.84
C GLY A 75 6.74 17.59 -28.89
N PHE A 76 7.38 18.65 -28.45
CA PHE A 76 8.18 19.51 -29.31
C PHE A 76 9.56 19.73 -28.69
N GLU A 77 10.62 19.52 -29.46
CA GLU A 77 11.96 19.90 -29.03
C GLU A 77 12.29 21.29 -29.58
N SER A 78 12.64 22.21 -28.69
CA SER A 78 13.07 23.55 -29.07
C SER A 78 14.51 23.56 -29.59
N TYR A 79 14.77 24.38 -30.60
CA TYR A 79 16.10 24.63 -31.15
C TYR A 79 16.21 26.09 -31.59
N ARG A 80 17.44 26.61 -31.66
CA ARG A 80 17.69 28.02 -31.99
C ARG A 80 18.26 28.14 -33.39
N VAL A 81 17.71 29.04 -34.20
CA VAL A 81 18.20 29.34 -35.55
C VAL A 81 18.69 30.79 -35.58
N ARG A 82 19.90 31.01 -36.12
CA ARG A 82 20.45 32.35 -36.32
C ARG A 82 19.77 33.00 -37.51
N GLN A 83 19.20 34.19 -37.32
CA GLN A 83 18.56 34.99 -38.36
C GLN A 83 19.19 36.37 -38.46
N LEU A 84 19.18 36.93 -39.66
CA LEU A 84 19.61 38.30 -39.93
C LEU A 84 18.37 39.19 -39.94
N ASN A 85 18.37 40.22 -39.10
CA ASN A 85 17.37 41.26 -39.19
C ASN A 85 17.73 42.17 -40.37
N SER A 86 16.96 42.11 -41.45
CA SER A 86 17.22 42.84 -42.71
C SER A 86 17.21 44.36 -42.57
N GLU A 87 16.57 44.90 -41.52
CA GLU A 87 16.45 46.33 -41.28
C GLU A 87 17.64 46.88 -40.45
N THR A 88 18.19 46.07 -39.54
CA THR A 88 19.26 46.50 -38.62
C THR A 88 20.63 45.91 -38.95
N GLY A 89 20.69 44.91 -39.85
CA GLY A 89 21.90 44.17 -40.18
C GLY A 89 22.45 43.29 -39.04
N LYS A 90 21.73 43.18 -37.92
CA LYS A 90 22.16 42.41 -36.74
C LYS A 90 21.61 40.99 -36.77
N TYR A 91 22.42 40.06 -36.26
CA TYR A 91 21.99 38.69 -36.06
C TYR A 91 21.24 38.52 -34.74
N TYR A 92 20.16 37.74 -34.75
CA TYR A 92 19.44 37.28 -33.56
C TYR A 92 19.19 35.77 -33.63
N TYR A 93 18.86 35.17 -32.49
CA TYR A 93 18.47 33.76 -32.43
C TYR A 93 16.96 33.65 -32.28
N GLU A 94 16.30 33.03 -33.25
CA GLU A 94 14.89 32.67 -33.18
C GLU A 94 14.74 31.26 -32.61
N THR A 95 13.84 31.08 -31.64
CA THR A 95 13.48 29.75 -31.12
C THR A 95 12.43 29.13 -32.01
N LYS A 96 12.72 27.93 -32.53
CA LYS A 96 11.80 27.10 -33.30
C LYS A 96 11.57 25.77 -32.60
N TYR A 97 10.52 25.08 -33.02
CA TYR A 97 10.07 23.83 -32.43
C TYR A 97 9.94 22.77 -33.52
N LYS A 98 10.44 21.57 -33.26
CA LYS A 98 10.25 20.41 -34.14
C LYS A 98 9.41 19.35 -33.39
N PRO A 99 8.44 18.71 -34.04
CA PRO A 99 7.66 17.65 -33.41
C PRO A 99 8.58 16.45 -33.11
N VAL A 100 8.45 15.90 -31.92
CA VAL A 100 9.20 14.74 -31.44
C VAL A 100 8.26 13.81 -30.68
N LYS A 101 8.69 12.57 -30.45
CA LYS A 101 7.96 11.60 -29.62
C LYS A 101 8.75 11.31 -28.36
N TYR A 102 8.05 11.18 -27.25
CA TYR A 102 8.58 10.66 -25.99
C TYR A 102 7.65 9.57 -25.47
N ALA A 103 8.16 8.73 -24.57
CA ALA A 103 7.38 7.67 -23.96
C ALA A 103 7.04 8.05 -22.52
N GLU A 104 5.81 7.77 -22.11
CA GLU A 104 5.39 7.77 -20.72
C GLU A 104 5.18 6.34 -20.27
N TYR A 105 5.53 6.06 -19.01
CA TYR A 105 5.45 4.75 -18.41
C TYR A 105 4.67 4.83 -17.12
N TYR A 106 3.69 3.94 -16.97
CA TYR A 106 2.85 3.83 -15.77
C TYR A 106 2.83 2.39 -15.28
N ARG A 107 2.97 2.19 -13.97
CA ARG A 107 2.73 0.91 -13.31
C ARG A 107 2.16 1.19 -11.92
N GLN A 108 1.25 0.34 -11.48
CA GLN A 108 0.69 0.37 -10.13
C GLN A 108 0.62 -1.05 -9.60
N ASP A 109 1.20 -1.28 -8.43
CA ASP A 109 1.08 -2.53 -7.70
C ASP A 109 0.09 -2.33 -6.54
N ARG A 110 -0.69 -3.38 -6.24
CA ARG A 110 -1.64 -3.40 -5.12
C ARG A 110 -1.39 -4.63 -4.26
N VAL A 111 -1.48 -4.45 -2.95
CA VAL A 111 -1.57 -5.54 -1.98
C VAL A 111 -2.86 -5.37 -1.21
N SER A 112 -3.60 -6.46 -1.02
CA SER A 112 -4.83 -6.48 -0.22
C SER A 112 -4.82 -7.61 0.79
N VAL A 113 -5.47 -7.39 1.92
CA VAL A 113 -5.64 -8.36 2.98
C VAL A 113 -7.07 -8.29 3.51
N SER A 114 -7.68 -9.44 3.70
CA SER A 114 -8.96 -9.60 4.39
C SER A 114 -8.71 -10.43 5.64
N PHE A 115 -9.02 -9.86 6.81
CA PHE A 115 -8.83 -10.49 8.11
C PHE A 115 -10.17 -10.60 8.83
N SER A 116 -10.53 -11.80 9.27
CA SER A 116 -11.69 -12.01 10.13
C SER A 116 -11.25 -12.14 11.58
N TYR A 117 -12.09 -11.68 12.49
CA TYR A 117 -11.98 -12.04 13.90
C TYR A 117 -13.34 -12.25 14.52
N LYS A 118 -13.36 -13.07 15.57
CA LYS A 118 -14.54 -13.36 16.38
C LYS A 118 -14.18 -13.43 17.86
N LEU A 119 -15.09 -12.95 18.70
CA LEU A 119 -15.01 -13.06 20.16
C LEU A 119 -16.04 -14.09 20.62
N VAL A 120 -15.60 -15.09 21.37
CA VAL A 120 -16.44 -16.18 21.86
C VAL A 120 -16.45 -16.17 23.38
N SER A 121 -17.65 -16.14 23.97
CA SER A 121 -17.85 -16.32 25.42
C SER A 121 -17.46 -17.74 25.81
N LEU A 122 -16.58 -17.88 26.81
CA LEU A 122 -16.20 -19.20 27.30
C LEU A 122 -17.25 -19.81 28.24
N GLU A 123 -18.05 -18.97 28.88
CA GLU A 123 -19.12 -19.41 29.78
C GLU A 123 -20.32 -19.99 29.02
N THR A 124 -20.71 -19.34 27.91
CA THR A 124 -21.91 -19.72 27.14
C THR A 124 -21.60 -20.40 25.81
N GLY A 125 -20.36 -20.30 25.31
CA GLY A 125 -19.98 -20.75 23.97
C GLY A 125 -20.51 -19.86 22.84
N GLU A 126 -21.16 -18.73 23.17
CA GLU A 126 -21.78 -17.85 22.19
C GLU A 126 -20.75 -16.94 21.51
N VAL A 127 -20.95 -16.68 20.22
CA VAL A 127 -20.20 -15.65 19.49
C VAL A 127 -20.73 -14.28 19.86
N LEU A 128 -19.97 -13.55 20.67
CA LEU A 128 -20.30 -12.20 21.12
C LEU A 128 -20.11 -11.15 20.02
N LEU A 129 -19.15 -11.41 19.11
CA LEU A 129 -18.75 -10.51 18.03
C LEU A 129 -18.12 -11.29 16.89
N SER A 130 -18.38 -10.88 15.65
CA SER A 130 -17.68 -11.37 14.46
C SER A 130 -17.61 -10.28 13.40
N ARG A 131 -16.41 -9.99 12.88
CA ARG A 131 -16.19 -8.96 11.86
C ARG A 131 -15.10 -9.38 10.87
N ILE A 132 -15.18 -8.78 9.68
CA ILE A 132 -14.15 -8.86 8.64
C ILE A 132 -13.62 -7.44 8.43
N VAL A 133 -12.30 -7.31 8.47
CA VAL A 133 -11.55 -6.09 8.16
C VAL A 133 -10.83 -6.32 6.85
N GLU A 134 -11.12 -5.48 5.87
CA GLU A 134 -10.47 -5.51 4.57
C GLU A 134 -9.65 -4.24 4.39
N ASP A 135 -8.38 -4.41 4.07
CA ASP A 135 -7.43 -3.32 3.91
C ASP A 135 -6.63 -3.53 2.63
N SER A 136 -6.22 -2.43 2.00
CA SER A 136 -5.31 -2.47 0.86
C SER A 136 -4.30 -1.33 0.88
N SER A 137 -3.18 -1.57 0.20
CA SER A 137 -2.11 -0.61 -0.02
C SER A 137 -1.68 -0.66 -1.49
N THR A 138 -1.25 0.47 -2.02
CA THR A 138 -0.83 0.60 -3.43
C THR A 138 0.43 1.43 -3.53
N ASP A 139 1.29 1.07 -4.47
CA ASP A 139 2.44 1.90 -4.89
C ASP A 139 2.37 2.07 -6.41
N HIS A 140 2.81 3.21 -6.92
CA HIS A 140 2.81 3.46 -8.36
C HIS A 140 4.02 4.26 -8.80
N ILE A 141 4.38 4.08 -10.07
CA ILE A 141 5.36 4.90 -10.77
C ILE A 141 4.72 5.52 -12.00
N TYR A 142 5.07 6.77 -12.26
CA TYR A 142 4.69 7.47 -13.47
C TYR A 142 5.83 8.38 -13.91
N TYR A 143 6.44 8.07 -15.05
CA TYR A 143 7.62 8.79 -15.54
C TYR A 143 7.64 8.90 -17.06
N ALA A 144 8.40 9.87 -17.55
CA ALA A 144 8.65 10.10 -18.96
C ALA A 144 10.10 9.76 -19.33
N ASP A 145 10.26 9.17 -20.51
CA ASP A 145 11.55 8.96 -21.14
C ASP A 145 11.61 9.63 -22.51
N TYR A 146 12.66 10.44 -22.68
CA TYR A 146 12.97 11.12 -23.91
C TYR A 146 14.46 11.02 -24.20
N GLN A 147 14.78 10.56 -25.40
CA GLN A 147 16.15 10.30 -25.87
C GLN A 147 16.85 11.56 -26.39
N GLY A 148 16.10 12.63 -26.67
CA GLY A 148 16.65 13.93 -27.08
C GLY A 148 17.00 14.82 -25.89
N ASN A 149 17.04 16.13 -26.13
CA ASN A 149 17.34 17.09 -25.09
C ASN A 149 16.11 17.35 -24.20
N ARG A 150 16.12 16.79 -22.99
CA ARG A 150 15.06 16.88 -21.97
C ARG A 150 14.73 18.33 -21.60
N GLU A 151 15.73 19.20 -21.47
CA GLU A 151 15.53 20.63 -21.15
C GLU A 151 14.75 21.35 -22.25
N ASN A 152 14.96 20.92 -23.48
CA ASN A 152 14.33 21.50 -24.66
C ASN A 152 13.01 20.83 -25.03
N LEU A 153 12.52 19.83 -24.26
CA LEU A 153 11.29 19.12 -24.56
C LEU A 153 10.05 19.85 -24.00
N PHE A 154 9.07 20.11 -24.86
CA PHE A 154 7.81 20.75 -24.52
C PHE A 154 6.65 19.78 -24.75
N PRO A 155 5.64 19.78 -23.87
CA PRO A 155 4.42 19.02 -24.12
C PRO A 155 3.64 19.62 -25.28
N GLU A 156 2.76 18.83 -25.88
CA GLU A 156 1.82 19.25 -26.91
C GLU A 156 0.46 19.57 -26.29
N ARG A 157 -0.25 20.54 -26.87
CA ARG A 157 -1.67 20.83 -26.57
C ARG A 157 -2.38 21.26 -27.85
N ASN A 158 -3.41 20.53 -28.25
CA ASN A 158 -4.22 20.77 -29.45
C ASN A 158 -3.40 20.88 -30.77
N GLY A 159 -2.40 20.02 -30.92
CA GLY A 159 -1.47 19.95 -32.06
C GLY A 159 -0.35 20.99 -32.02
N LEU A 160 -0.30 21.85 -31.00
CA LEU A 160 0.66 22.95 -30.89
C LEU A 160 1.59 22.76 -29.70
N VAL A 161 2.72 23.44 -29.73
CA VAL A 161 3.64 23.47 -28.59
C VAL A 161 2.97 24.15 -27.40
N ASN A 162 3.00 23.47 -26.25
CA ASN A 162 2.49 24.02 -25.00
C ASN A 162 3.65 24.60 -24.18
N THR A 163 3.77 25.93 -24.21
CA THR A 163 4.82 26.68 -23.49
C THR A 163 4.40 27.10 -22.08
N ALA A 164 3.24 26.66 -21.60
CA ALA A 164 2.75 27.03 -20.27
C ALA A 164 3.70 26.52 -19.17
N ARG A 165 3.99 27.36 -18.18
CA ARG A 165 4.95 27.04 -17.10
C ARG A 165 4.55 25.80 -16.31
N ASN A 166 3.27 25.63 -16.00
CA ASN A 166 2.76 24.46 -15.29
C ASN A 166 2.94 23.18 -16.12
N ALA A 167 2.58 23.19 -17.40
CA ALA A 167 2.75 22.03 -18.28
C ALA A 167 4.23 21.65 -18.45
N ARG A 168 5.12 22.65 -18.52
CA ARG A 168 6.57 22.44 -18.50
C ARG A 168 7.06 21.83 -17.20
N SER A 169 6.56 22.31 -16.07
CA SER A 169 6.90 21.79 -14.75
C SER A 169 6.41 20.35 -14.56
N GLU A 170 5.20 20.04 -15.02
CA GLU A 170 4.62 18.70 -14.99
C GLU A 170 5.49 17.72 -15.80
N LEU A 171 5.81 18.06 -17.05
CA LEU A 171 6.67 17.24 -17.90
C LEU A 171 8.09 17.08 -17.31
N ALA A 172 8.68 18.15 -16.79
CA ALA A 172 9.97 18.07 -16.11
C ALA A 172 9.90 17.14 -14.90
N GLY A 173 8.82 17.22 -14.12
CA GLY A 173 8.50 16.30 -13.03
C GLY A 173 8.53 14.85 -13.49
N LEU A 174 7.80 14.52 -14.56
CA LEU A 174 7.77 13.17 -15.14
C LEU A 174 9.14 12.72 -15.66
N LEU A 175 9.91 13.61 -16.27
CA LEU A 175 11.27 13.31 -16.74
C LEU A 175 12.24 13.06 -15.56
N SER A 176 12.00 13.67 -14.40
CA SER A 176 12.81 13.45 -13.19
C SER A 176 12.27 12.38 -12.25
N ALA A 177 11.06 11.86 -12.50
CA ALA A 177 10.39 10.93 -11.62
C ALA A 177 11.16 9.61 -11.47
N SER A 178 11.13 9.05 -10.26
CA SER A 178 11.73 7.75 -9.98
C SER A 178 11.14 6.67 -10.89
N ARG A 179 12.01 5.77 -11.32
CA ARG A 179 11.65 4.56 -12.09
C ARG A 179 11.58 3.32 -11.20
N GLU A 180 11.98 3.46 -9.95
CA GLU A 180 12.00 2.39 -8.97
C GLU A 180 10.68 2.39 -8.19
N MET A 181 10.11 1.20 -8.02
CA MET A 181 8.98 0.98 -7.13
C MET A 181 9.46 0.40 -5.81
N LYS A 182 8.65 0.60 -4.78
CA LYS A 182 8.86 -0.10 -3.52
C LYS A 182 8.76 -1.62 -3.77
N PRO A 183 9.65 -2.42 -3.16
CA PRO A 183 9.49 -3.86 -3.18
C PRO A 183 8.13 -4.26 -2.59
N ILE A 184 7.48 -5.27 -3.17
CA ILE A 184 6.17 -5.73 -2.73
C ILE A 184 6.17 -6.10 -1.24
N SER A 185 7.28 -6.61 -0.72
CA SER A 185 7.47 -6.93 0.71
C SER A 185 7.35 -5.71 1.62
N VAL A 186 7.80 -4.53 1.18
CA VAL A 186 7.67 -3.28 1.94
C VAL A 186 6.20 -2.85 1.99
N ILE A 187 5.52 -2.87 0.85
CA ILE A 187 4.08 -2.55 0.73
C ILE A 187 3.26 -3.48 1.61
N SER A 188 3.60 -4.77 1.61
CA SER A 188 2.93 -5.82 2.37
C SER A 188 3.13 -5.66 3.87
N ASN A 189 4.35 -5.38 4.32
CA ASN A 189 4.63 -5.14 5.74
C ASN A 189 3.91 -3.89 6.26
N ASP A 190 3.89 -2.81 5.46
CA ASP A 190 3.14 -1.59 5.81
C ASP A 190 1.64 -1.87 5.90
N LEU A 191 1.09 -2.63 4.95
CA LEU A 191 -0.31 -3.07 4.97
C LEU A 191 -0.63 -3.88 6.22
N LEU A 192 0.16 -4.91 6.53
CA LEU A 192 -0.06 -5.77 7.70
C LEU A 192 -0.03 -4.97 9.01
N ARG A 193 0.90 -4.01 9.14
CA ARG A 193 0.94 -3.11 10.30
C ARG A 193 -0.30 -2.23 10.37
N LYS A 194 -0.72 -1.64 9.26
CA LYS A 194 -1.96 -0.85 9.18
C LYS A 194 -3.18 -1.69 9.60
N THR A 195 -3.35 -2.87 9.02
CA THR A 195 -4.45 -3.78 9.34
C THR A 195 -4.43 -4.22 10.79
N SER A 196 -3.25 -4.51 11.35
CA SER A 196 -3.13 -4.85 12.77
C SER A 196 -3.65 -3.72 13.66
N ASN A 197 -3.33 -2.46 13.33
CA ASN A 197 -3.85 -1.28 14.05
C ASN A 197 -5.36 -1.11 13.86
N THR A 198 -5.87 -1.30 12.64
CA THR A 198 -7.32 -1.24 12.35
C THR A 198 -8.08 -2.28 13.16
N VAL A 199 -7.59 -3.52 13.22
CA VAL A 199 -8.19 -4.62 13.99
C VAL A 199 -8.12 -4.32 15.49
N ALA A 200 -6.97 -3.89 15.99
CA ALA A 200 -6.79 -3.51 17.40
C ALA A 200 -7.80 -2.43 17.83
N GLU A 201 -7.96 -1.38 17.03
CA GLU A 201 -8.91 -0.32 17.29
C GLU A 201 -10.37 -0.82 17.25
N ALA A 202 -10.71 -1.65 16.26
CA ALA A 202 -12.05 -2.21 16.12
C ALA A 202 -12.40 -3.13 17.29
N VAL A 203 -11.47 -4.01 17.70
CA VAL A 203 -11.61 -4.87 18.87
C VAL A 203 -11.81 -4.04 20.14
N ARG A 204 -11.01 -2.99 20.34
CA ARG A 204 -11.14 -2.11 21.51
C ARG A 204 -12.51 -1.43 21.57
N GLN A 205 -12.97 -0.87 20.45
CA GLN A 205 -14.29 -0.23 20.38
C GLN A 205 -15.42 -1.24 20.64
N ASP A 206 -15.33 -2.42 20.05
CA ASP A 206 -16.35 -3.44 20.20
C ASP A 206 -16.39 -3.98 21.64
N LEU A 207 -15.23 -4.19 22.28
CA LEU A 207 -15.13 -4.59 23.69
C LEU A 207 -15.68 -3.52 24.63
N ALA A 208 -15.30 -2.25 24.46
CA ALA A 208 -15.81 -1.14 25.27
C ALA A 208 -17.33 -0.95 25.15
N SER A 209 -17.93 -1.39 24.04
CA SER A 209 -19.39 -1.32 23.84
C SER A 209 -20.17 -2.49 24.46
N LYS A 210 -19.47 -3.58 24.83
CA LYS A 210 -20.07 -4.85 25.26
C LYS A 210 -19.71 -5.25 26.69
N LEU A 211 -18.65 -4.71 27.24
CA LEU A 211 -18.25 -4.89 28.64
C LEU A 211 -18.62 -3.62 29.42
N PRO A 212 -19.34 -3.73 30.56
CA PRO A 212 -19.73 -2.60 31.40
C PRO A 212 -18.55 -1.93 32.11
#